data_AF-A0ABD3YHU8-F1
#
_entry.id   AF-A0ABD3YHU8-F1
#
_cell.length_a   1.000
_cell.length_b   1.000
_cell.length_c   1.000
_cell.angle_alpha   90.00
_cell.angle_beta   90.00
_cell.angle_gamma   90.00
#
_symmetry.space_group_name_H-M   'P 1'
#
loop_
_entity.id
_entity.type
_entity.pdbx_description
1 polymer ?
#
loop_
_entity_poly.entity_id
_entity_poly.type
_entity_poly.pdbx_seq_one_letter_code
_entity_poly.pdbx_strand_id
1 'polypeptide(L)'
;MALTSADICAAADRLKGFVGFNRKTGKYLVRFSEDSFGLDVDEDSIVPACEFVWAQKTGELMTLSRECLQILQAQNIAERLEFGEALQTYLRRTDLPEICAQRQLK
;
A
#
# COMPACT_ATOMS: atom_id res chain seq x y z
N MET A 1 10.52 -17.61 11.66
CA MET A 1 9.41 -18.15 10.85
C MET A 1 9.67 -17.85 9.38
N ALA A 2 9.43 -18.82 8.49
CA ALA A 2 9.54 -18.59 7.06
C ALA A 2 8.32 -17.79 6.60
N LEU A 3 8.50 -16.50 6.35
CA LEU A 3 7.48 -15.65 5.78
C LEU A 3 7.28 -16.04 4.32
N THR A 4 6.09 -16.50 3.93
CA THR A 4 5.82 -16.87 2.54
C THR A 4 5.34 -15.67 1.74
N SER A 5 5.44 -15.74 0.42
CA SER A 5 4.87 -14.72 -0.48
C SER A 5 3.37 -14.55 -0.27
N ALA A 6 2.65 -15.64 0.03
CA ALA A 6 1.22 -15.61 0.33
C ALA A 6 0.91 -14.83 1.63
N ASP A 7 1.72 -14.99 2.67
CA ASP A 7 1.58 -14.21 3.91
C ASP A 7 1.77 -12.71 3.66
N ILE A 8 2.73 -12.34 2.82
CA ILE A 8 2.99 -10.95 2.45
C ILE A 8 1.82 -10.38 1.64
N CYS A 9 1.30 -11.12 0.66
CA CYS A 9 0.10 -10.73 -0.08
C CYS A 9 -1.10 -10.52 0.85
N ALA A 10 -1.35 -11.47 1.75
CA ALA A 10 -2.45 -11.38 2.71
C ALA A 10 -2.27 -10.19 3.67
N ALA A 11 -1.03 -9.89 4.07
CA ALA A 11 -0.73 -8.72 4.90
C ALA A 11 -0.95 -7.40 4.13
N ALA A 12 -0.57 -7.34 2.84
CA ALA A 12 -0.84 -6.18 1.99
C ALA A 12 -2.35 -5.96 1.81
N ASP A 13 -3.13 -7.03 1.68
CA ASP A 13 -4.59 -6.95 1.52
C ASP A 13 -5.31 -6.51 2.81
N ARG A 14 -4.75 -6.83 3.97
CA ARG A 14 -5.24 -6.39 5.28
C ARG A 14 -4.96 -4.91 5.58
N LEU A 15 -4.23 -4.21 4.72
CA LEU A 15 -3.92 -2.80 4.95
C LEU A 15 -5.21 -1.97 5.02
N LYS A 16 -5.36 -1.23 6.11
CA LYS A 16 -6.54 -0.38 6.35
C LYS A 16 -6.26 1.07 6.07
N GLY A 17 -7.28 1.78 5.59
CA GLY A 17 -7.22 3.20 5.33
C GLY A 17 -7.05 3.54 3.86
N PHE A 18 -6.91 4.83 3.60
CA PHE A 18 -6.95 5.45 2.30
C PHE A 18 -5.71 6.32 2.12
N VAL A 19 -5.20 6.35 0.91
CA VAL A 19 -4.04 7.13 0.49
C VAL A 19 -4.54 8.16 -0.50
N GLY A 20 -4.28 9.42 -0.20
CA GLY A 20 -4.66 10.55 -1.01
C GLY A 20 -3.42 11.30 -1.50
N PHE A 21 -3.35 11.58 -2.80
CA PHE A 21 -2.26 12.39 -3.35
C PHE A 21 -2.57 13.89 -3.24
N ASN A 22 -1.80 14.62 -2.44
CA ASN A 22 -1.93 16.06 -2.31
C ASN A 22 -1.14 16.76 -3.41
N ARG A 23 -1.86 17.32 -4.40
CA ARG A 23 -1.25 18.04 -5.53
C ARG A 23 -0.56 19.34 -5.12
N LYS A 24 -0.95 19.98 -4.01
CA LYS A 24 -0.32 21.23 -3.54
C LYS A 24 1.08 21.00 -2.97
N THR A 25 1.28 19.88 -2.27
CA THR A 25 2.56 19.54 -1.62
C THR A 25 3.36 18.48 -2.36
N GLY A 26 2.75 17.78 -3.33
CA GLY A 26 3.35 16.67 -4.05
C GLY A 26 3.61 15.44 -3.17
N LYS A 27 2.85 15.29 -2.08
CA LYS A 27 3.04 14.23 -1.09
C LYS A 27 1.79 13.37 -0.96
N TYR A 28 2.01 12.10 -0.64
CA TYR A 28 0.93 11.18 -0.26
C TYR A 28 0.57 11.40 1.21
N LEU A 29 -0.73 11.55 1.47
CA LEU A 29 -1.29 11.53 2.81
C LEU A 29 -2.06 10.24 3.00
N VAL A 30 -2.03 9.72 4.23
CA VAL A 30 -2.81 8.55 4.59
C VAL A 30 -3.80 8.89 5.68
N ARG A 31 -5.06 8.52 5.48
CA ARG A 31 -6.17 8.76 6.40
C ARG A 31 -7.06 7.52 6.48
N PHE A 32 -7.81 7.41 7.56
CA PHE A 32 -8.74 6.29 7.76
C PHE A 32 -10.18 6.62 7.31
N SER A 33 -10.39 7.84 6.83
CA SER A 33 -11.67 8.32 6.35
C SER A 33 -11.43 9.27 5.18
N GLU A 34 -12.22 9.13 4.13
CA GLU A 34 -12.18 9.95 2.92
C GLU A 34 -12.47 11.42 3.27
N ASP A 35 -13.41 11.65 4.18
CA ASP A 35 -13.79 12.98 4.67
C ASP A 35 -12.64 13.73 5.40
N SER A 36 -11.64 12.98 5.91
CA SER A 36 -10.52 13.56 6.66
C SER A 36 -9.46 14.22 5.78
N PHE A 37 -9.53 14.05 4.46
CA PHE A 37 -8.60 14.70 3.55
C PHE A 37 -8.94 16.17 3.30
N GLY A 38 -10.21 16.55 3.42
CA GLY A 38 -10.69 17.91 3.18
C GLY A 38 -10.45 18.37 1.73
N LEU A 39 -10.18 19.67 1.55
CA LEU A 39 -10.02 20.31 0.23
C LEU A 39 -8.60 20.21 -0.36
N ASP A 40 -7.69 19.49 0.31
CA ASP A 40 -6.27 19.45 -0.06
C ASP A 40 -5.90 18.22 -0.92
N VAL A 41 -6.78 17.23 -0.98
CA VAL A 41 -6.64 16.03 -1.82
C VAL A 41 -7.93 15.90 -2.64
N ASP A 42 -7.78 15.53 -3.90
CA ASP A 42 -8.88 15.25 -4.78
C ASP A 42 -9.49 13.88 -4.43
N GLU A 43 -10.81 13.82 -4.24
CA GLU A 43 -11.52 12.57 -3.91
C GLU A 43 -11.27 11.47 -4.96
N ASP A 44 -11.13 11.85 -6.23
CA ASP A 44 -10.83 10.93 -7.34
C ASP A 44 -9.40 10.35 -7.26
N SER A 45 -8.50 11.02 -6.54
CA SER A 45 -7.13 10.55 -6.28
C SER A 45 -6.99 9.78 -4.96
N ILE A 46 -8.09 9.57 -4.22
CA ILE A 46 -8.09 8.76 -3.01
C ILE A 46 -8.22 7.29 -3.40
N VAL A 47 -7.24 6.49 -2.97
CA VAL A 47 -7.22 5.04 -3.22
C VAL A 47 -7.02 4.28 -1.91
N PRO A 48 -7.59 3.08 -1.74
CA PRO A 48 -7.34 2.26 -0.56
C PRO A 48 -5.85 1.95 -0.39
N ALA A 49 -5.34 1.95 0.84
CA ALA A 49 -3.93 1.61 1.12
C ALA A 49 -3.57 0.20 0.65
N CYS A 50 -4.53 -0.74 0.74
CA CYS A 50 -4.37 -2.08 0.23
C CYS A 50 -4.21 -2.12 -1.29
N GLU A 51 -4.81 -1.21 -2.06
CA GLU A 51 -4.65 -1.10 -3.52
C GLU A 51 -3.42 -0.27 -3.91
N PHE A 52 -3.13 0.79 -3.16
CA PHE A 52 -2.01 1.69 -3.41
C PHE A 52 -0.64 0.98 -3.46
N VAL A 53 -0.47 -0.08 -2.67
CA VAL A 53 0.77 -0.87 -2.64
C VAL A 53 0.94 -1.77 -3.87
N TRP A 54 -0.13 -2.01 -4.63
CA TRP A 54 -0.12 -2.83 -5.84
C TRP A 54 0.04 -1.94 -7.07
N ALA A 55 1.22 -2.01 -7.69
CA ALA A 55 1.47 -1.38 -8.97
C ALA A 55 0.99 -2.30 -10.10
N GLN A 56 0.17 -1.78 -11.02
CA GLN A 56 -0.23 -2.51 -12.21
C GLN A 56 0.97 -2.72 -13.13
N LYS A 57 1.28 -3.98 -13.48
CA LYS A 57 2.43 -4.32 -14.33
C LYS A 57 2.00 -4.67 -15.74
N THR A 58 1.07 -5.62 -15.92
CA THR A 58 0.61 -6.04 -17.25
C THR A 58 -0.80 -6.61 -17.18
N GLY A 59 -1.77 -5.93 -17.80
CA GLY A 59 -3.17 -6.37 -17.79
C GLY A 59 -3.70 -6.52 -16.36
N GLU A 60 -4.03 -7.76 -15.97
CA GLU A 60 -4.55 -8.14 -14.65
C GLU A 60 -3.45 -8.50 -13.63
N LEU A 61 -2.17 -8.46 -14.03
CA LEU A 61 -1.05 -8.68 -13.13
C LEU A 61 -0.69 -7.40 -12.39
N MET A 62 -0.79 -7.47 -11.07
CA MET A 62 -0.30 -6.45 -10.17
C MET A 62 0.96 -6.94 -9.44
N THR A 63 1.88 -6.03 -9.16
CA THR A 63 3.10 -6.31 -8.41
C THR A 63 3.13 -5.46 -7.15
N LEU A 64 3.61 -6.02 -6.05
CA LEU A 64 3.74 -5.30 -4.79
C LEU A 64 4.94 -4.35 -4.88
N SER A 65 4.68 -3.05 -5.01
CA SER A 65 5.73 -2.05 -5.14
C SER A 65 6.31 -1.69 -3.77
N ARG A 66 7.64 -1.79 -3.66
CA ARG A 66 8.37 -1.40 -2.45
C ARG A 66 8.29 0.10 -2.20
N GLU A 67 8.29 0.92 -3.24
CA GLU A 67 8.18 2.37 -3.11
C GLU A 67 6.87 2.77 -2.43
N CYS A 68 5.75 2.15 -2.83
CA CYS A 68 4.46 2.38 -2.19
C CYS A 68 4.45 1.96 -0.71
N LEU A 69 5.05 0.81 -0.39
CA LEU A 69 5.20 0.36 1.00
C LEU A 69 6.06 1.33 1.83
N GLN A 70 7.13 1.89 1.25
CA GLN A 70 7.95 2.90 1.91
C GLN A 70 7.19 4.20 2.17
N ILE A 71 6.33 4.62 1.24
CA ILE A 71 5.45 5.79 1.42
C ILE A 71 4.53 5.57 2.61
N LEU A 72 3.89 4.39 2.73
CA LEU A 72 3.05 4.05 3.87
C LEU A 72 3.85 4.01 5.19
N GLN A 73 5.05 3.41 5.15
CA GLN A 73 5.94 3.34 6.30
C GLN A 73 6.36 4.74 6.79
N ALA A 74 6.62 5.67 5.85
CA ALA A 74 7.02 7.03 6.15
C ALA A 74 5.95 7.84 6.91
N GLN A 75 4.67 7.46 6.81
CA GLN A 75 3.58 8.11 7.55
C GLN A 75 3.60 7.77 9.06
N ASN A 76 4.41 6.79 9.48
CA ASN A 76 4.56 6.38 10.87
C ASN A 76 3.23 5.97 11.56
N ILE A 77 2.30 5.42 10.78
CA ILE A 77 0.99 4.91 11.25
C ILE A 77 0.83 3.41 10.95
N ALA A 78 1.94 2.68 10.95
CA ALA A 78 2.01 1.27 10.62
C ALA A 78 1.02 0.42 11.45
N GLU A 79 0.90 0.68 12.76
CA GLU A 79 -0.05 -0.05 13.63
C GLU A 79 -1.50 0.15 13.21
N ARG A 80 -1.88 1.39 12.86
CA ARG A 80 -3.26 1.70 12.44
C ARG A 80 -3.57 1.17 11.05
N LEU A 81 -2.58 1.19 10.16
CA LEU A 81 -2.66 0.60 8.82
C LEU A 81 -2.75 -0.93 8.85
N GLU A 82 -2.59 -1.58 10.01
CA GLU A 82 -2.35 -3.03 10.11
C GLU A 82 -1.15 -3.49 9.26
N PHE A 83 -0.12 -2.64 9.18
CA PHE A 83 1.12 -2.94 8.47
C PHE A 83 1.90 -4.01 9.24
N GLY A 84 1.59 -5.27 8.96
CA GLY A 84 2.13 -6.43 9.67
C GLY A 84 3.64 -6.61 9.51
N GLU A 85 4.20 -7.45 10.37
CA GLU A 85 5.63 -7.81 10.36
C GLU A 85 6.08 -8.40 9.01
N ALA A 86 5.15 -9.03 8.29
CA ALA A 86 5.36 -9.54 6.94
C ALA A 86 5.86 -8.48 5.96
N LEU A 87 5.15 -7.35 5.87
CA LEU A 87 5.50 -6.24 4.97
C LEU A 87 6.78 -5.54 5.42
N GLN A 88 6.98 -5.42 6.73
CA GLN A 88 8.23 -4.86 7.28
C GLN A 88 9.44 -5.73 6.92
N THR A 89 9.29 -7.04 7.05
CA THR A 89 10.34 -8.00 6.68
C THR A 89 10.60 -7.98 5.18
N TYR A 90 9.54 -7.88 4.36
CA TYR A 90 9.68 -7.73 2.91
C TYR A 90 10.44 -6.46 2.51
N LEU A 91 10.15 -5.33 3.17
CA LEU A 91 10.89 -4.07 2.96
C LEU A 91 12.36 -4.18 3.41
N ARG A 92 12.62 -4.84 4.54
CA ARG A 92 14.00 -5.05 5.03
C ARG A 92 14.78 -6.04 4.17
N ARG A 93 14.12 -7.05 3.61
CA ARG A 93 14.74 -8.11 2.78
C ARG A 93 14.61 -7.77 1.31
N THR A 94 15.53 -6.95 0.83
CA THR A 94 15.65 -6.59 -0.59
C THR A 94 15.99 -7.76 -1.51
N ASP A 95 16.56 -8.83 -0.93
CA ASP A 95 16.91 -10.11 -1.56
C ASP A 95 15.71 -10.90 -2.12
N LEU A 96 14.50 -10.65 -1.59
CA LEU A 96 13.29 -11.29 -2.12
C LEU A 96 12.91 -10.69 -3.48
N PRO A 97 12.41 -11.50 -4.44
CA PRO A 97 11.90 -10.98 -5.70
C PRO A 97 10.65 -10.11 -5.50
N GLU A 98 10.31 -9.32 -6.52
CA GLU A 98 9.02 -8.61 -6.58
C GLU A 98 7.86 -9.60 -6.52
N ILE A 99 6.90 -9.35 -5.64
CA ILE A 99 5.75 -10.24 -5.47
C ILE A 99 4.69 -9.86 -6.48
N CYS A 100 4.40 -10.76 -7.42
CA CYS A 100 3.34 -10.59 -8.40
C CYS A 100 2.08 -11.34 -7.95
N ALA A 101 0.93 -10.67 -8.01
CA ALA A 101 -0.38 -11.25 -7.75
C ALA A 101 -1.33 -10.93 -8.91
N GLN A 102 -2.08 -11.93 -9.36
CA GLN A 102 -3.19 -11.72 -10.28
C GLN A 102 -4.42 -11.33 -9.47
N ARG A 103 -4.87 -10.08 -9.62
CA ARG A 103 -6.09 -9.58 -8.97
C ARG A 103 -7.14 -9.38 -10.06
N GLN A 104 -8.17 -10.23 -10.07
CA GLN A 104 -9.37 -9.96 -10.86
C GLN A 104 -10.24 -9.00 -10.07
N LEU A 105 -10.17 -7.70 -10.38
CA LEU A 105 -11.21 -6.74 -10.01
C LEU A 105 -12.47 -7.16 -10.78
N LYS A 106 -13.40 -7.84 -10.11
CA LYS A 106 -14.69 -8.26 -10.67
C LYS A 106 -15.77 -7.25 -10.36
#